data_AF-A0A510LBE7-F1
#
_entry.id   AF-A0A510LBE7-F1
#
_cell.length_a   1.000
_cell.length_b   1.000
_cell.length_c   1.000
_cell.angle_alpha   90.00
_cell.angle_beta   90.00
_cell.angle_gamma   90.00
#
_symmetry.space_group_name_H-M   'P 1'
#
loop_
_entity.id
_entity.type
_entity.pdbx_description
1 polymer ?
#
loop_
_entity_poly.entity_id
_entity_poly.type
_entity_poly.pdbx_seq_one_letter_code
_entity_poly.pdbx_strand_id
1 'polypeptide(L)'
;MSEGDTNYLGACTKGSTAKKSLRKQYYGKIPAKRRAFSLKQSYMSYVLNTYIVGNISTYDSIVKEDEAEHFEDVVLKKIYENTGLTIEELCKKYNIENKPKHVNSILIYRMLGVKSENAEEFEKANIEIKTIRVEKNNRTKESMSFPAIKIKKFVNENFENSEIYNFFSEKKFLFVVFKKNETDEYQLTGAKFWNMPIDELETVGMMEWNLYRNKFKKGVNFKIEKQKDGKIIVRNDLPKKSETKIFHLRPHARKSKYVINGREYGNGNCKDADELPNGDKMTKQSFWLNNSYIIKIIENTIKKVEEK
;
A
#
# COMPACT_ATOMS: atom_id res chain seq x y z
N MET A 1 12.43 -2.39 -14.93
CA MET A 1 11.42 -1.43 -15.41
C MET A 1 10.03 -1.91 -15.05
N SER A 2 9.24 -1.05 -14.43
CA SER A 2 7.83 -1.17 -14.06
C SER A 2 7.06 0.09 -14.48
N GLU A 3 5.73 0.10 -14.35
CA GLU A 3 4.95 1.31 -14.57
C GLU A 3 5.10 2.31 -13.42
N GLY A 4 5.32 1.82 -12.20
CA GLY A 4 5.61 2.64 -11.03
C GLY A 4 6.95 3.39 -11.09
N ASP A 5 7.89 2.97 -11.94
CA ASP A 5 9.24 3.59 -12.00
C ASP A 5 9.20 5.05 -12.50
N THR A 6 8.16 5.44 -13.24
CA THR A 6 8.00 6.79 -13.80
C THR A 6 6.79 7.51 -13.18
N ASN A 7 6.63 8.81 -13.45
CA ASN A 7 5.54 9.60 -12.89
C ASN A 7 4.29 9.56 -13.77
N TYR A 8 4.33 10.12 -14.98
CA TYR A 8 3.13 10.24 -15.84
C TYR A 8 3.12 9.27 -17.03
N LEU A 9 4.30 9.02 -17.64
CA LEU A 9 4.47 8.10 -18.76
C LEU A 9 4.88 6.72 -18.25
N GLY A 10 3.91 5.83 -18.06
CA GLY A 10 4.10 4.46 -17.67
C GLY A 10 4.74 3.59 -18.77
N ALA A 11 5.38 2.50 -18.34
CA ALA A 11 5.91 1.47 -19.22
C ALA A 11 5.15 0.15 -19.02
N CYS A 12 3.92 0.04 -19.53
CA CYS A 12 3.07 -1.14 -19.34
C CYS A 12 3.58 -2.36 -20.12
N THR A 13 3.39 -3.58 -19.60
CA THR A 13 3.80 -4.81 -20.31
C THR A 13 2.89 -5.10 -21.50
N LYS A 14 3.46 -5.53 -22.62
CA LYS A 14 2.73 -5.88 -23.85
C LYS A 14 2.89 -7.35 -24.20
N GLY A 15 1.81 -8.12 -24.08
CA GLY A 15 1.72 -9.50 -24.52
C GLY A 15 0.71 -10.29 -23.70
N SER A 16 0.02 -11.26 -24.32
CA SER A 16 -1.05 -12.02 -23.67
C SER A 16 -0.56 -13.01 -22.60
N THR A 17 0.75 -13.29 -22.56
CA THR A 17 1.40 -14.18 -21.59
C THR A 17 2.84 -13.70 -21.35
N ALA A 18 3.39 -13.99 -20.16
CA ALA A 18 4.78 -13.67 -19.84
C ALA A 18 5.77 -14.23 -20.87
N LYS A 19 5.60 -15.48 -21.30
CA LYS A 19 6.48 -16.13 -22.29
C LYS A 19 6.46 -15.42 -23.65
N LYS A 20 5.28 -14.99 -24.13
CA LYS A 20 5.15 -14.30 -25.43
C LYS A 20 5.65 -12.87 -25.40
N SER A 21 5.70 -12.24 -24.22
CA SER A 21 6.19 -10.86 -24.08
C SER A 21 7.71 -10.76 -23.97
N LEU A 22 8.44 -11.84 -23.67
CA LEU A 22 9.91 -11.78 -23.59
C LEU A 22 10.57 -11.34 -24.90
N ARG A 23 11.52 -10.43 -24.79
CA ARG A 23 12.34 -9.89 -25.88
C ARG A 23 13.80 -9.75 -25.41
N LYS A 24 14.72 -9.89 -26.36
CA LYS A 24 16.15 -9.63 -26.10
C LYS A 24 16.35 -8.16 -25.80
N GLN A 25 17.29 -7.86 -24.90
CA GLN A 25 17.72 -6.51 -24.59
C GLN A 25 19.02 -6.22 -25.33
N TYR A 26 19.29 -4.94 -25.63
CA TYR A 26 20.52 -4.55 -26.31
C TYR A 26 21.75 -4.78 -25.40
N TYR A 27 21.67 -4.30 -24.17
CA TYR A 27 22.69 -4.48 -23.12
C TYR A 27 22.22 -5.51 -22.08
N GLY A 28 22.30 -6.81 -22.39
CA GLY A 28 22.00 -7.85 -21.40
C GLY A 28 21.69 -9.22 -21.99
N LYS A 29 22.12 -10.28 -21.29
CA LYS A 29 21.85 -11.67 -21.70
C LYS A 29 20.46 -12.15 -21.28
N ILE A 30 19.86 -11.52 -20.25
CA ILE A 30 18.56 -11.91 -19.69
C ILE A 30 17.45 -11.24 -20.51
N PRO A 31 16.50 -11.99 -21.09
CA PRO A 31 15.35 -11.42 -21.78
C PRO A 31 14.47 -10.60 -20.83
N ALA A 32 13.88 -9.51 -21.32
CA ALA A 32 12.91 -8.70 -20.58
C ALA A 32 11.53 -8.77 -21.22
N LYS A 33 10.47 -8.56 -20.42
CA LYS A 33 9.12 -8.38 -20.95
C LYS A 33 9.07 -7.13 -21.82
N ARG A 34 8.51 -7.26 -23.02
CA ARG A 34 8.21 -6.14 -23.92
C ARG A 34 7.28 -5.18 -23.20
N ARG A 35 7.60 -3.89 -23.29
CA ARG A 35 6.78 -2.80 -22.76
C ARG A 35 6.38 -1.82 -23.85
N ALA A 36 5.34 -1.05 -23.60
CA ALA A 36 4.92 0.09 -24.42
C ALA A 36 4.76 1.31 -23.51
N PHE A 37 4.92 2.49 -24.09
CA PHE A 37 4.60 3.73 -23.38
C PHE A 37 3.09 3.89 -23.28
N SER A 38 2.61 4.25 -22.09
CA SER A 38 1.21 4.57 -21.82
C SER A 38 1.13 5.73 -20.85
N LEU A 39 0.14 6.60 -20.99
CA LEU A 39 -0.18 7.55 -19.93
C LEU A 39 -0.88 6.80 -18.80
N LYS A 40 -0.49 7.07 -17.55
CA LYS A 40 -1.10 6.42 -16.40
C LYS A 40 -2.60 6.73 -16.34
N GLN A 41 -3.38 5.77 -15.85
CA GLN A 41 -4.83 5.94 -15.66
C GLN A 41 -5.16 7.15 -14.79
N SER A 42 -4.38 7.39 -13.74
CA SER A 42 -4.57 8.54 -12.86
C SER A 42 -4.36 9.88 -13.56
N TYR A 43 -3.39 9.95 -14.48
CA TYR A 43 -3.19 11.13 -15.33
C TYR A 43 -4.37 11.34 -16.29
N MET A 44 -4.93 10.26 -16.85
CA MET A 44 -6.15 10.34 -17.69
C MET A 44 -7.39 10.76 -16.90
N SER A 45 -7.55 10.29 -15.66
CA SER A 45 -8.60 10.75 -14.75
C SER A 45 -8.48 12.24 -14.46
N TYR A 46 -7.26 12.74 -14.26
CA TYR A 46 -7.01 14.18 -14.14
C TYR A 46 -7.44 14.92 -15.42
N VAL A 47 -7.04 14.46 -16.60
CA VAL A 47 -7.42 15.10 -17.88
C VAL A 47 -8.94 15.16 -18.04
N LEU A 48 -9.63 14.06 -17.72
CA LEU A 48 -11.10 13.98 -17.76
C LEU A 48 -11.75 15.00 -16.80
N ASN A 49 -11.33 15.03 -15.54
CA ASN A 49 -11.91 15.90 -14.52
C ASN A 49 -11.67 17.38 -14.83
N THR A 50 -10.46 17.72 -15.30
CA THR A 50 -10.06 19.10 -15.54
C THR A 50 -10.64 19.66 -16.84
N TYR A 51 -10.52 18.91 -17.95
CA TYR A 51 -10.81 19.46 -19.29
C TYR A 51 -12.16 19.03 -19.87
N ILE A 52 -12.74 17.91 -19.43
CA ILE A 52 -13.99 17.38 -20.00
C ILE A 52 -15.17 17.66 -19.09
N VAL A 53 -15.06 17.29 -17.80
CA VAL A 53 -16.13 17.52 -16.84
C VAL A 53 -16.29 19.02 -16.57
N GLY A 54 -15.17 19.75 -16.43
CA GLY A 54 -15.15 21.16 -16.04
C GLY A 54 -15.65 21.36 -14.59
N ASN A 55 -15.18 22.41 -13.91
CA ASN A 55 -15.59 22.78 -12.53
C ASN A 55 -15.04 21.96 -11.36
N ILE A 56 -13.88 21.30 -11.50
CA ILE A 56 -13.19 20.72 -10.34
C ILE A 56 -11.82 21.39 -10.18
N SER A 57 -11.76 22.56 -9.51
CA SER A 57 -10.49 23.14 -9.03
C SER A 57 -10.02 22.43 -7.75
N THR A 58 -9.90 21.10 -7.77
CA THR A 58 -9.59 20.32 -6.54
C THR A 58 -8.11 20.16 -6.27
N TYR A 59 -7.24 20.63 -7.14
CA TYR A 59 -5.83 20.26 -7.09
C TYR A 59 -4.96 21.45 -6.68
N ASP A 60 -4.21 21.27 -5.59
CA ASP A 60 -3.13 22.17 -5.18
C ASP A 60 -1.82 21.68 -5.80
N SER A 61 -1.03 22.56 -6.42
CA SER A 61 0.28 22.22 -7.01
C SER A 61 1.39 22.30 -5.96
N ILE A 62 2.22 21.27 -5.88
CA ILE A 62 3.40 21.20 -4.99
C ILE A 62 4.59 21.93 -5.60
N VAL A 63 4.75 21.81 -6.92
CA VAL A 63 5.83 22.41 -7.70
C VAL A 63 5.29 23.63 -8.45
N LYS A 64 6.08 24.70 -8.51
CA LYS A 64 5.81 25.86 -9.37
C LYS A 64 6.59 25.70 -10.68
N GLU A 65 6.05 26.21 -11.78
CA GLU A 65 6.53 25.97 -13.16
C GLU A 65 8.03 26.27 -13.40
N ASP A 66 8.68 27.03 -12.52
CA ASP A 66 10.08 27.46 -12.64
C ASP A 66 11.12 26.53 -12.00
N GLU A 67 10.72 25.39 -11.38
CA GLU A 67 11.67 24.48 -10.75
C GLU A 67 12.22 23.44 -11.75
N ALA A 68 13.51 23.56 -12.11
CA ALA A 68 14.24 22.57 -12.90
C ALA A 68 14.59 21.27 -12.13
N GLU A 69 14.20 21.19 -10.85
CA GLU A 69 14.46 20.05 -9.96
C GLU A 69 13.46 18.91 -10.22
N HIS A 70 13.90 17.66 -10.04
CA HIS A 70 13.02 16.51 -10.17
C HIS A 70 11.95 16.54 -9.07
N PHE A 71 10.67 16.37 -9.43
CA PHE A 71 9.52 16.43 -8.51
C PHE A 71 9.74 15.71 -7.17
N GLU A 72 10.28 14.49 -7.21
CA GLU A 72 10.53 13.70 -6.00
C GLU A 72 11.56 14.34 -5.07
N ASP A 73 12.58 15.00 -5.62
CA ASP A 73 13.62 15.65 -4.83
C ASP A 73 13.07 16.88 -4.11
N VAL A 74 12.21 17.66 -4.78
CA VAL A 74 11.49 18.80 -4.17
C VAL A 74 10.63 18.34 -3.00
N VAL A 75 9.86 17.26 -3.20
CA VAL A 75 9.01 16.67 -2.15
C VAL A 75 9.84 16.22 -0.95
N LEU A 76 10.94 15.50 -1.20
CA LEU A 76 11.82 15.02 -0.14
C LEU A 76 12.47 16.18 0.61
N LYS A 77 12.97 17.19 -0.10
CA LYS A 77 13.59 18.40 0.49
C LYS A 77 12.65 19.10 1.47
N LYS A 78 11.41 19.38 1.06
CA LYS A 78 10.38 20.01 1.92
C LYS A 78 10.08 19.19 3.18
N ILE A 79 10.04 17.86 3.06
CA ILE A 79 9.85 16.98 4.24
C ILE A 79 11.11 17.02 5.13
N TYR A 80 12.30 16.95 4.53
CA TYR A 80 13.56 16.88 5.29
C TYR A 80 13.84 18.15 6.11
N GLU A 81 13.39 19.32 5.67
CA GLU A 81 13.43 20.59 6.44
C GLU A 81 12.73 20.52 7.81
N ASN A 82 11.89 19.51 8.02
CA ASN A 82 11.10 19.31 9.24
C ASN A 82 11.59 18.11 10.08
N THR A 83 12.67 17.45 9.67
CA THR A 83 13.22 16.27 10.36
C THR A 83 13.65 16.61 11.77
N GLY A 84 13.42 15.70 12.71
CA GLY A 84 13.72 15.87 14.14
C GLY A 84 12.58 16.47 14.94
N LEU A 85 11.64 17.18 14.31
CA LEU A 85 10.49 17.74 15.01
C LEU A 85 9.48 16.65 15.40
N THR A 86 9.00 16.73 16.64
CA THR A 86 7.91 15.93 17.17
C THR A 86 6.59 16.28 16.48
N ILE A 87 5.61 15.36 16.56
CA ILE A 87 4.24 15.65 16.09
C ILE A 87 3.69 16.91 16.78
N GLU A 88 4.02 17.16 18.04
CA GLU A 88 3.60 18.35 18.79
C GLU A 88 4.16 19.64 18.18
N GLU A 89 5.47 19.68 17.98
CA GLU A 89 6.17 20.83 17.41
C GLU A 89 5.70 21.12 15.98
N LEU A 90 5.48 20.06 15.20
CA LEU A 90 4.92 20.16 13.85
C LEU A 90 3.49 20.72 13.87
N CYS A 91 2.64 20.26 14.78
CA CYS A 91 1.29 20.82 14.94
C CYS A 91 1.36 22.33 15.25
N LYS A 92 2.24 22.75 16.17
CA LYS A 92 2.46 24.16 16.50
C LYS A 92 2.96 24.95 15.29
N LYS A 93 3.98 24.44 14.60
CA LYS A 93 4.59 25.09 13.41
C LYS A 93 3.57 25.34 12.29
N TYR A 94 2.63 24.41 12.10
CA TYR A 94 1.61 24.49 11.05
C TYR A 94 0.23 24.91 11.53
N ASN A 95 0.13 25.48 12.75
CA ASN A 95 -1.11 25.97 13.37
C ASN A 95 -2.26 24.94 13.34
N ILE A 96 -1.96 23.69 13.72
CA ILE A 96 -2.93 22.61 13.86
C ILE A 96 -3.32 22.49 15.34
N GLU A 97 -4.45 23.10 15.70
CA GLU A 97 -4.95 23.11 17.08
C GLU A 97 -5.61 21.78 17.46
N ASN A 98 -6.46 21.25 16.57
CA ASN A 98 -7.13 19.97 16.78
C ASN A 98 -6.33 18.84 16.12
N LYS A 99 -6.02 17.78 16.87
CA LYS A 99 -5.30 16.60 16.36
C LYS A 99 -6.26 15.48 15.97
N PRO A 100 -6.77 15.45 14.73
CA PRO A 100 -7.59 14.34 14.29
C PRO A 100 -6.76 13.05 14.21
N LYS A 101 -7.44 11.91 14.08
CA LYS A 101 -6.79 10.59 13.95
C LYS A 101 -5.78 10.52 12.79
N HIS A 102 -5.97 11.33 11.75
CA HIS A 102 -5.13 11.40 10.54
C HIS A 102 -4.18 12.61 10.55
N VAL A 103 -3.85 13.18 11.72
CA VAL A 103 -2.98 14.37 11.85
C VAL A 103 -1.64 14.25 11.11
N ASN A 104 -1.02 13.07 11.10
CA ASN A 104 0.24 12.85 10.39
C ASN A 104 0.10 13.09 8.88
N SER A 105 -1.04 12.74 8.28
CA SER A 105 -1.33 13.00 6.86
C SER A 105 -1.42 14.50 6.61
N ILE A 106 -2.19 15.21 7.42
CA ILE A 106 -2.35 16.67 7.35
C ILE A 106 -1.00 17.37 7.44
N LEU A 107 -0.16 16.96 8.40
CA LEU A 107 1.18 17.52 8.57
C LEU A 107 2.04 17.37 7.31
N ILE A 108 1.99 16.22 6.64
CA ILE A 108 2.74 16.00 5.40
C ILE A 108 2.27 16.97 4.32
N TYR A 109 0.96 17.11 4.12
CA TYR A 109 0.43 18.08 3.16
C TYR A 109 0.84 19.52 3.49
N ARG A 110 0.83 19.90 4.77
CA ARG A 110 1.30 21.22 5.23
C ARG A 110 2.80 21.43 4.98
N MET A 111 3.64 20.41 5.17
CA MET A 111 5.07 20.46 4.81
C MET A 111 5.27 20.68 3.31
N LEU A 112 4.41 20.11 2.47
CA LEU A 112 4.48 20.26 1.02
C LEU A 112 3.94 21.61 0.52
N GLY A 113 3.28 22.37 1.40
CA GLY A 113 2.69 23.67 1.09
C GLY A 113 1.26 23.59 0.55
N VAL A 114 0.59 22.44 0.65
CA VAL A 114 -0.76 22.23 0.12
C VAL A 114 -1.81 22.16 1.24
N LYS A 115 -3.01 22.65 0.95
CA LYS A 115 -4.09 22.76 1.94
C LYS A 115 -4.98 21.54 1.96
N SER A 116 -5.20 20.94 0.80
CA SER A 116 -6.02 19.75 0.59
C SER A 116 -5.20 18.46 0.53
N GLU A 117 -5.88 17.31 0.67
CA GLU A 117 -5.26 15.99 0.49
C GLU A 117 -5.08 15.61 -1.00
N ASN A 118 -5.61 16.44 -1.92
CA ASN A 118 -5.59 16.21 -3.36
C ASN A 118 -4.49 17.05 -4.03
N ALA A 119 -3.23 16.70 -3.76
CA ALA A 119 -2.12 17.31 -4.47
C ALA A 119 -2.09 16.84 -5.93
N GLU A 120 -2.04 17.80 -6.86
CA GLU A 120 -2.18 17.54 -8.30
C GLU A 120 -1.19 16.51 -8.81
N GLU A 121 0.07 16.66 -8.43
CA GLU A 121 1.16 15.84 -8.93
C GLU A 121 1.12 14.43 -8.36
N PHE A 122 0.64 14.25 -7.11
CA PHE A 122 0.46 12.93 -6.54
C PHE A 122 -0.67 12.16 -7.22
N GLU A 123 -1.79 12.83 -7.50
CA GLU A 123 -2.90 12.26 -8.26
C GLU A 123 -2.44 11.89 -9.67
N LYS A 124 -1.85 12.83 -10.43
CA LYS A 124 -1.31 12.58 -11.77
C LYS A 124 -0.31 11.42 -11.78
N ALA A 125 0.59 11.33 -10.81
CA ALA A 125 1.66 10.33 -10.78
C ALA A 125 1.26 8.97 -10.20
N ASN A 126 0.03 8.83 -9.68
CA ASN A 126 -0.42 7.68 -8.89
C ASN A 126 0.47 7.43 -7.66
N ILE A 127 0.78 8.49 -6.91
CA ILE A 127 1.57 8.44 -5.67
C ILE A 127 0.63 8.41 -4.48
N GLU A 128 0.80 7.43 -3.59
CA GLU A 128 0.06 7.34 -2.34
C GLU A 128 0.98 7.58 -1.14
N ILE A 129 0.58 8.52 -0.28
CA ILE A 129 1.31 8.82 0.95
C ILE A 129 0.97 7.77 2.01
N LYS A 130 1.98 7.22 2.66
CA LYS A 130 1.80 6.32 3.81
C LYS A 130 2.72 6.72 4.95
N THR A 131 2.09 7.00 6.09
CA THR A 131 2.79 7.26 7.34
C THR A 131 3.19 5.95 8.00
N ILE A 132 4.44 5.82 8.43
CA ILE A 132 4.94 4.64 9.13
C ILE A 132 5.41 5.07 10.52
N ARG A 133 4.83 4.47 11.56
CA ARG A 133 5.25 4.67 12.94
C ARG A 133 6.26 3.59 13.35
N VAL A 134 7.41 4.02 13.84
CA VAL A 134 8.52 3.16 14.25
C VAL A 134 8.78 3.35 15.74
N GLU A 135 8.84 2.25 16.47
CA GLU A 135 9.17 2.23 17.90
C GLU A 135 10.70 2.37 18.09
N LYS A 136 11.14 2.68 19.32
CA LYS A 136 12.57 2.87 19.68
C LYS A 136 13.48 1.73 19.20
N ASN A 137 12.97 0.49 19.22
CA ASN A 137 13.69 -0.71 18.81
C ASN A 137 13.71 -0.98 17.28
N ASN A 138 13.45 0.04 16.45
CA ASN A 138 13.43 -0.05 14.99
C ASN A 138 12.41 -1.08 14.46
N ARG A 139 11.29 -1.25 15.16
CA ARG A 139 10.17 -2.09 14.72
C ARG A 139 8.92 -1.27 14.53
N THR A 140 8.06 -1.70 13.61
CA THR A 140 6.69 -1.19 13.49
C THR A 140 5.69 -2.26 13.85
N LYS A 141 4.63 -1.86 14.58
CA LYS A 141 3.54 -2.77 14.96
C LYS A 141 2.56 -3.00 13.81
N GLU A 142 2.44 -2.02 12.93
CA GLU A 142 1.40 -1.97 11.91
C GLU A 142 1.90 -2.57 10.60
N SER A 143 1.13 -3.50 10.05
CA SER A 143 1.25 -3.88 8.65
C SER A 143 0.38 -2.93 7.84
N MET A 144 0.70 -2.75 6.55
CA MET A 144 -0.02 -1.80 5.70
C MET A 144 -1.02 -2.55 4.83
N SER A 145 -2.29 -2.20 4.93
CA SER A 145 -3.35 -2.89 4.19
C SER A 145 -3.69 -2.25 2.85
N PHE A 146 -4.26 -3.08 1.98
CA PHE A 146 -4.75 -2.72 0.65
C PHE A 146 -6.25 -3.06 0.53
N PRO A 147 -6.93 -2.69 -0.56
CA PRO A 147 -8.36 -2.98 -0.74
C PRO A 147 -8.71 -4.45 -0.51
N ALA A 148 -9.94 -4.68 -0.06
CA ALA A 148 -10.44 -6.02 0.18
C ALA A 148 -10.59 -6.80 -1.12
N ILE A 149 -10.09 -8.04 -1.11
CA ILE A 149 -10.25 -8.95 -2.23
C ILE A 149 -11.71 -9.42 -2.30
N LYS A 150 -12.18 -9.70 -3.51
CA LYS A 150 -13.38 -10.51 -3.74
C LYS A 150 -12.94 -11.96 -3.94
N ILE A 151 -13.17 -12.84 -2.98
CA ILE A 151 -12.59 -14.19 -2.91
C ILE A 151 -12.91 -15.01 -4.16
N LYS A 152 -14.19 -15.03 -4.60
CA LYS A 152 -14.59 -15.73 -5.83
C LYS A 152 -13.94 -15.18 -7.10
N LYS A 153 -13.63 -13.88 -7.15
CA LYS A 153 -12.88 -13.29 -8.27
C LYS A 153 -11.40 -13.69 -8.17
N PHE A 154 -10.80 -13.48 -7.00
CA PHE A 154 -9.41 -13.79 -6.69
C PHE A 154 -9.00 -15.23 -7.03
N VAL A 155 -9.83 -16.23 -6.72
CA VAL A 155 -9.51 -17.63 -7.05
C VAL A 155 -9.45 -17.88 -8.56
N ASN A 156 -10.07 -17.05 -9.38
CA ASN A 156 -10.09 -17.21 -10.83
C ASN A 156 -9.10 -16.30 -11.56
N GLU A 157 -8.46 -15.37 -10.85
CA GLU A 157 -7.42 -14.50 -11.41
C GLU A 157 -6.16 -15.30 -11.80
N ASN A 158 -5.39 -14.73 -12.73
CA ASN A 158 -4.00 -15.09 -13.02
C ASN A 158 -3.10 -14.02 -12.40
N PHE A 159 -1.92 -14.42 -11.91
CA PHE A 159 -1.07 -13.51 -11.13
C PHE A 159 -0.72 -12.23 -11.89
N GLU A 160 -0.23 -12.34 -13.13
CA GLU A 160 0.26 -11.20 -13.92
C GLU A 160 -0.84 -10.22 -14.35
N ASN A 161 -2.10 -10.60 -14.23
CA ASN A 161 -3.27 -9.76 -14.51
C ASN A 161 -4.15 -9.57 -13.26
N SER A 162 -3.65 -9.94 -12.09
CA SER A 162 -4.40 -9.87 -10.84
C SER A 162 -4.49 -8.43 -10.35
N GLU A 163 -5.53 -8.13 -9.55
CA GLU A 163 -5.68 -6.80 -8.97
C GLU A 163 -4.45 -6.39 -8.15
N ILE A 164 -3.84 -7.36 -7.44
CA ILE A 164 -2.67 -7.09 -6.59
C ILE A 164 -1.42 -6.80 -7.41
N TYR A 165 -1.23 -7.49 -8.54
CA TYR A 165 -0.08 -7.28 -9.40
C TYR A 165 -0.15 -5.92 -10.07
N ASN A 166 -1.30 -5.57 -10.65
CA ASN A 166 -1.52 -4.25 -11.25
C ASN A 166 -1.31 -3.16 -10.19
N PHE A 167 -1.92 -3.32 -9.01
CA PHE A 167 -1.74 -2.39 -7.90
C PHE A 167 -0.27 -2.14 -7.57
N PHE A 168 0.54 -3.16 -7.30
CA PHE A 168 1.94 -2.95 -6.92
C PHE A 168 2.87 -2.55 -8.06
N SER A 169 2.57 -2.98 -9.29
CA SER A 169 3.41 -2.67 -10.45
C SER A 169 3.22 -1.25 -10.98
N GLU A 170 2.08 -0.62 -10.65
CA GLU A 170 1.72 0.73 -11.10
C GLU A 170 1.85 1.79 -9.98
N LYS A 171 1.58 1.40 -8.73
CA LYS A 171 1.54 2.34 -7.60
C LYS A 171 2.94 2.76 -7.17
N LYS A 172 3.09 4.07 -6.92
CA LYS A 172 4.24 4.64 -6.21
C LYS A 172 3.80 5.06 -4.82
N PHE A 173 4.66 4.84 -3.83
CA PHE A 173 4.38 5.24 -2.46
C PHE A 173 5.37 6.30 -2.01
N LEU A 174 4.88 7.31 -1.29
CA LEU A 174 5.70 8.18 -0.46
C LEU A 174 5.60 7.70 0.98
N PHE A 175 6.64 7.03 1.46
CA PHE A 175 6.73 6.58 2.84
C PHE A 175 7.31 7.67 3.71
N VAL A 176 6.54 8.13 4.70
CA VAL A 176 6.97 9.14 5.67
C VAL A 176 7.07 8.50 7.04
N VAL A 177 8.27 8.55 7.62
CA VAL A 177 8.64 7.80 8.82
C VAL A 177 8.59 8.71 10.04
N PHE A 178 7.81 8.30 11.03
CA PHE A 178 7.79 8.90 12.37
C PHE A 178 8.35 7.86 13.35
N LYS A 179 9.52 8.11 13.93
CA LYS A 179 10.14 7.22 14.92
C LYS A 179 10.00 7.79 16.33
N LYS A 180 9.82 6.94 17.31
CA LYS A 180 9.90 7.35 18.72
C LYS A 180 11.33 7.76 19.09
N ASN A 181 11.46 8.93 19.69
CA ASN A 181 12.67 9.41 20.34
C ASN A 181 12.81 8.80 21.76
N GLU A 182 13.86 9.20 22.49
CA GLU A 182 14.13 8.71 23.85
C GLU A 182 13.04 9.07 24.87
N THR A 183 12.28 10.15 24.65
CA THR A 183 11.15 10.58 25.51
C THR A 183 9.82 9.90 25.15
N ASP A 184 9.83 8.87 24.30
CA ASP A 184 8.65 8.14 23.82
C ASP A 184 7.69 8.95 22.91
N GLU A 185 8.17 10.07 22.37
CA GLU A 185 7.43 10.92 21.44
C GLU A 185 7.79 10.59 19.99
N TYR A 186 6.79 10.57 19.11
CA TYR A 186 7.02 10.36 17.68
C TYR A 186 7.55 11.64 17.03
N GLN A 187 8.74 11.55 16.42
CA GLN A 187 9.36 12.63 15.63
C GLN A 187 9.51 12.24 14.16
N LEU A 188 9.43 13.23 13.26
CA LEU A 188 9.67 13.03 11.85
C LEU A 188 11.13 12.61 11.63
N THR A 189 11.35 11.43 11.07
CA THR A 189 12.68 10.86 10.79
C THR A 189 13.06 11.06 9.32
N GLY A 190 12.08 11.12 8.43
CA GLY A 190 12.33 11.41 7.02
C GLY A 190 11.30 10.72 6.13
N ALA A 191 11.59 10.71 4.83
CA ALA A 191 10.74 10.08 3.85
C ALA A 191 11.55 9.38 2.76
N LYS A 192 10.87 8.54 1.98
CA LYS A 192 11.38 8.00 0.71
C LYS A 192 10.25 7.67 -0.24
N PHE A 193 10.50 7.85 -1.52
CA PHE A 193 9.70 7.20 -2.55
C PHE A 193 10.04 5.72 -2.64
N TRP A 194 9.03 4.90 -2.87
CA TRP A 194 9.19 3.48 -3.03
C TRP A 194 8.15 2.89 -3.99
N ASN A 195 8.62 2.00 -4.84
CA ASN A 195 7.81 1.13 -5.67
C ASN A 195 8.15 -0.31 -5.32
N MET A 196 7.18 -1.21 -5.46
CA MET A 196 7.44 -2.63 -5.28
C MET A 196 8.47 -3.10 -6.34
N PRO A 197 9.62 -3.66 -5.93
CA PRO A 197 10.55 -4.25 -6.88
C PRO A 197 9.84 -5.37 -7.65
N ILE A 198 9.77 -5.23 -8.98
CA ILE A 198 9.07 -6.20 -9.84
C ILE A 198 9.65 -7.59 -9.69
N ASP A 199 10.97 -7.72 -9.51
CA ASP A 199 11.59 -9.02 -9.30
C ASP A 199 11.11 -9.69 -7.99
N GLU A 200 10.94 -8.93 -6.90
CA GLU A 200 10.40 -9.48 -5.65
C GLU A 200 8.91 -9.80 -5.77
N LEU A 201 8.14 -8.98 -6.49
CA LEU A 201 6.72 -9.22 -6.77
C LEU A 201 6.52 -10.49 -7.61
N GLU A 202 7.28 -10.64 -8.69
CA GLU A 202 7.20 -11.77 -9.62
C GLU A 202 7.84 -13.07 -9.09
N THR A 203 8.54 -13.01 -7.95
CA THR A 203 9.11 -14.18 -7.29
C THR A 203 8.37 -14.48 -5.99
N VAL A 204 8.81 -13.90 -4.88
CA VAL A 204 8.27 -14.16 -3.54
C VAL A 204 6.81 -13.74 -3.45
N GLY A 205 6.44 -12.57 -4.01
CA GLY A 205 5.06 -12.11 -4.04
C GLY A 205 4.12 -13.06 -4.78
N MET A 206 4.55 -13.57 -5.95
CA MET A 206 3.82 -14.55 -6.73
C MET A 206 3.64 -15.88 -5.97
N MET A 207 4.68 -16.33 -5.26
CA MET A 207 4.60 -17.54 -4.44
C MET A 207 3.57 -17.39 -3.31
N GLU A 208 3.60 -16.27 -2.58
CA GLU A 208 2.66 -15.97 -1.49
C GLU A 208 1.23 -15.79 -2.00
N TRP A 209 1.06 -15.09 -3.13
CA TRP A 209 -0.24 -14.95 -3.78
C TRP A 209 -0.83 -16.31 -4.15
N ASN A 210 -0.03 -17.19 -4.78
CA ASN A 210 -0.46 -18.54 -5.14
C ASN A 210 -0.77 -19.40 -3.92
N LEU A 211 -0.03 -19.24 -2.81
CA LEU A 211 -0.28 -19.91 -1.55
C LEU A 211 -1.71 -19.63 -1.06
N TYR A 212 -2.12 -18.36 -1.03
CA TYR A 212 -3.49 -17.98 -0.64
C TYR A 212 -4.53 -18.43 -1.66
N ARG A 213 -4.28 -18.24 -2.96
CA ARG A 213 -5.21 -18.66 -4.02
C ARG A 213 -5.49 -20.15 -3.97
N ASN A 214 -4.45 -20.96 -3.81
CA ASN A 214 -4.59 -22.40 -3.70
C ASN A 214 -5.30 -22.81 -2.41
N LYS A 215 -5.07 -22.09 -1.30
CA LYS A 215 -5.80 -22.33 -0.05
C LYS A 215 -7.30 -22.10 -0.18
N PHE A 216 -7.72 -21.02 -0.85
CA PHE A 216 -9.15 -20.79 -1.12
C PHE A 216 -9.74 -21.81 -2.09
N LYS A 217 -9.01 -22.20 -3.15
CA LYS A 217 -9.47 -23.23 -4.10
C LYS A 217 -9.67 -24.60 -3.46
N LYS A 218 -8.74 -25.00 -2.59
CA LYS A 218 -8.83 -26.27 -1.85
C LYS A 218 -9.94 -26.26 -0.79
N GLY A 219 -10.39 -25.09 -0.37
CA GLY A 219 -11.32 -24.92 0.74
C GLY A 219 -10.60 -24.49 2.03
N VAL A 220 -11.11 -23.41 2.64
CA VAL A 220 -10.65 -22.93 3.94
C VAL A 220 -11.25 -23.80 5.03
N ASN A 221 -10.44 -24.33 5.93
CA ASN A 221 -10.92 -25.10 7.06
C ASN A 221 -11.18 -24.18 8.24
N PHE A 222 -12.33 -24.36 8.88
CA PHE A 222 -12.72 -23.60 10.05
C PHE A 222 -12.71 -24.47 11.30
N LYS A 223 -12.19 -23.93 12.39
CA LYS A 223 -12.26 -24.54 13.72
C LYS A 223 -13.05 -23.61 14.64
N ILE A 224 -14.19 -24.10 15.13
CA ILE A 224 -15.06 -23.37 16.06
C ILE A 224 -14.66 -23.80 17.48
N GLU A 225 -14.22 -22.85 18.29
CA GLU A 225 -13.78 -23.08 19.67
C GLU A 225 -14.65 -22.27 20.62
N LYS A 226 -15.14 -22.91 21.69
CA LYS A 226 -15.82 -22.24 22.80
C LYS A 226 -14.82 -22.01 23.94
N GLN A 227 -14.62 -20.76 24.31
CA GLN A 227 -13.77 -20.39 25.44
C GLN A 227 -14.48 -20.64 26.78
N LYS A 228 -13.71 -20.62 27.88
CA LYS A 228 -14.21 -20.84 29.25
C LYS A 228 -15.30 -19.84 29.66
N ASP A 229 -15.23 -18.62 29.14
CA ASP A 229 -16.22 -17.55 29.34
C ASP A 229 -17.47 -17.68 28.44
N GLY A 230 -17.57 -18.77 27.67
CA GLY A 230 -18.67 -19.02 26.74
C GLY A 230 -18.51 -18.37 25.36
N LYS A 231 -17.47 -17.55 25.14
CA LYS A 231 -17.24 -16.88 23.86
C LYS A 231 -16.87 -17.86 22.76
N ILE A 232 -17.51 -17.72 21.60
CA ILE A 232 -17.20 -18.52 20.41
C ILE A 232 -16.13 -17.81 19.57
N ILE A 233 -15.07 -18.54 19.23
CA ILE A 233 -14.00 -18.11 18.33
C ILE A 233 -13.98 -19.01 17.12
N VAL A 234 -13.99 -18.39 15.93
CA VAL A 234 -13.75 -19.08 14.66
C VAL A 234 -12.31 -18.84 14.25
N ARG A 235 -11.54 -19.93 14.17
CA ARG A 235 -10.20 -19.94 13.59
C ARG A 235 -10.28 -20.49 12.16
N ASN A 236 -9.36 -20.04 11.31
CA ASN A 236 -9.18 -20.56 9.96
C ASN A 236 -7.71 -20.95 9.73
N ASP A 237 -7.47 -21.70 8.67
CA ASP A 237 -6.15 -22.16 8.26
C ASP A 237 -5.61 -21.40 7.04
N LEU A 238 -5.99 -20.13 6.87
CA LEU A 238 -5.27 -19.26 5.94
C LEU A 238 -3.81 -19.10 6.40
N PRO A 239 -2.85 -19.09 5.45
CA PRO A 239 -1.44 -18.88 5.76
C PRO A 239 -1.22 -17.64 6.63
N LYS A 240 -0.43 -17.80 7.68
CA LYS A 240 -0.15 -16.73 8.64
C LYS A 240 0.94 -15.81 8.13
N LYS A 241 1.04 -14.62 8.74
CA LYS A 241 2.14 -13.69 8.52
C LYS A 241 3.52 -14.32 8.73
N SER A 242 3.65 -15.25 9.67
CA SER A 242 4.91 -15.97 9.94
C SER A 242 5.36 -16.90 8.80
N GLU A 243 4.45 -17.25 7.89
CA GLU A 243 4.70 -18.13 6.75
C GLU A 243 4.97 -17.33 5.46
N THR A 244 4.99 -16.00 5.56
CA THR A 244 5.16 -15.07 4.43
C THR A 244 6.22 -14.02 4.75
N LYS A 245 6.81 -13.46 3.71
CA LYS A 245 7.81 -12.40 3.74
C LYS A 245 7.21 -11.06 3.34
N ILE A 246 6.54 -10.98 2.19
CA ILE A 246 6.07 -9.70 1.63
C ILE A 246 4.65 -9.39 2.11
N PHE A 247 3.69 -10.29 1.90
CA PHE A 247 2.28 -10.05 2.18
C PHE A 247 1.61 -11.17 2.97
N HIS A 248 0.63 -10.79 3.78
CA HIS A 248 -0.33 -11.74 4.36
C HIS A 248 -1.77 -11.30 4.12
N LEU A 249 -2.71 -12.25 4.20
CA LEU A 249 -4.14 -11.94 4.24
C LEU A 249 -4.64 -11.76 5.66
N ARG A 250 -5.41 -10.69 5.88
CA ARG A 250 -6.08 -10.42 7.16
C ARG A 250 -7.33 -9.54 6.95
N PRO A 251 -8.37 -9.64 7.80
CA PRO A 251 -9.48 -8.70 7.78
C PRO A 251 -9.10 -7.28 8.19
N HIS A 252 -9.69 -6.28 7.53
CA HIS A 252 -9.75 -4.89 8.05
C HIS A 252 -10.78 -4.73 9.17
N ALA A 253 -11.90 -5.47 9.06
CA ALA A 253 -13.02 -5.31 9.98
C ALA A 253 -12.59 -5.67 11.42
N ARG A 254 -12.95 -4.81 12.37
CA ARG A 254 -12.67 -5.04 13.80
C ARG A 254 -13.45 -6.24 14.33
N LYS A 255 -14.65 -6.48 13.81
CA LYS A 255 -15.53 -7.59 14.18
C LYS A 255 -15.59 -8.57 13.02
N SER A 256 -15.50 -9.85 13.35
CA SER A 256 -15.60 -10.92 12.36
C SER A 256 -17.05 -11.35 12.17
N LYS A 257 -17.37 -11.78 10.95
CA LYS A 257 -18.62 -12.41 10.56
C LYS A 257 -18.32 -13.62 9.70
N TYR A 258 -18.97 -14.74 9.99
CA TYR A 258 -18.89 -15.98 9.23
C TYR A 258 -20.28 -16.60 9.06
N VAL A 259 -20.47 -17.33 7.97
CA VAL A 259 -21.60 -18.26 7.77
C VAL A 259 -20.98 -19.57 7.29
N ILE A 260 -21.04 -20.61 8.12
CA ILE A 260 -20.40 -21.90 7.86
C ILE A 260 -21.47 -22.98 7.96
N ASN A 261 -21.71 -23.73 6.87
CA ASN A 261 -22.77 -24.73 6.79
C ASN A 261 -24.15 -24.19 7.22
N GLY A 262 -24.47 -22.97 6.78
CA GLY A 262 -25.73 -22.29 7.11
C GLY A 262 -25.83 -21.71 8.53
N ARG A 263 -24.80 -21.88 9.38
CA ARG A 263 -24.77 -21.33 10.74
C ARG A 263 -23.93 -20.05 10.80
N GLU A 264 -24.46 -19.02 11.46
CA GLU A 264 -23.75 -17.75 11.60
C GLU A 264 -22.83 -17.72 12.83
N TYR A 265 -21.67 -17.10 12.69
CA TYR A 265 -20.72 -16.89 13.76
C TYR A 265 -20.14 -15.47 13.74
N GLY A 266 -19.75 -14.96 14.91
CA GLY A 266 -19.22 -13.62 15.08
C GLY A 266 -20.29 -12.53 15.14
N ASN A 267 -19.88 -11.32 15.47
CA ASN A 267 -20.75 -10.16 15.72
C ASN A 267 -20.48 -8.99 14.76
N GLY A 268 -19.78 -9.25 13.65
CA GLY A 268 -19.57 -8.31 12.56
C GLY A 268 -20.81 -8.17 11.66
N ASN A 269 -20.76 -7.24 10.72
CA ASN A 269 -21.84 -7.01 9.77
C ASN A 269 -21.75 -8.01 8.61
N CYS A 270 -22.89 -8.47 8.07
CA CYS A 270 -22.93 -9.29 6.85
C CYS A 270 -22.28 -8.58 5.65
N LYS A 271 -22.31 -7.24 5.61
CA LYS A 271 -21.61 -6.43 4.59
C LYS A 271 -20.07 -6.56 4.66
N ASP A 272 -19.54 -6.97 5.81
CA ASP A 272 -18.11 -7.21 6.03
C ASP A 272 -17.70 -8.66 5.72
N ALA A 273 -18.64 -9.50 5.31
CA ALA A 273 -18.39 -10.85 4.86
C ALA A 273 -18.31 -10.93 3.33
N ASP A 274 -17.60 -11.95 2.84
CA ASP A 274 -17.50 -12.30 1.44
C ASP A 274 -17.68 -13.81 1.28
N GLU A 275 -18.14 -14.21 0.09
CA GLU A 275 -18.50 -15.59 -0.19
C GLU A 275 -17.28 -16.40 -0.66
N LEU A 276 -17.14 -17.61 -0.09
CA LEU A 276 -16.17 -18.60 -0.47
C LEU A 276 -16.65 -19.42 -1.69
N PRO A 277 -15.74 -20.14 -2.37
CA PRO A 277 -16.12 -20.98 -3.50
C PRO A 277 -17.17 -22.05 -3.18
N ASN A 278 -17.23 -22.53 -1.94
CA ASN A 278 -18.19 -23.54 -1.47
C ASN A 278 -19.54 -22.94 -0.99
N GLY A 279 -19.73 -21.63 -1.07
CA GLY A 279 -20.96 -20.95 -0.62
C GLY A 279 -20.97 -20.49 0.85
N ASP A 280 -20.01 -20.94 1.66
CA ASP A 280 -19.79 -20.39 3.00
C ASP A 280 -19.37 -18.91 2.89
N LYS A 281 -19.50 -18.17 3.99
CA LYS A 281 -19.05 -16.77 4.07
C LYS A 281 -18.01 -16.61 5.16
N MET A 282 -16.99 -15.84 4.87
CA MET A 282 -16.01 -15.41 5.87
C MET A 282 -15.82 -13.90 5.83
N THR A 283 -15.23 -13.34 6.87
CA THR A 283 -14.93 -11.90 6.90
C THR A 283 -14.02 -11.54 5.73
N LYS A 284 -14.30 -10.43 5.04
CA LYS A 284 -13.50 -9.92 3.92
C LYS A 284 -12.02 -9.91 4.27
N GLN A 285 -11.21 -10.46 3.38
CA GLN A 285 -9.76 -10.49 3.51
C GLN A 285 -9.14 -9.40 2.65
N SER A 286 -7.94 -8.98 3.02
CA SER A 286 -7.16 -8.00 2.25
C SER A 286 -5.71 -8.38 2.32
N PHE A 287 -4.94 -8.02 1.30
CA PHE A 287 -3.48 -8.10 1.40
C PHE A 287 -2.96 -7.02 2.35
N TRP A 288 -1.98 -7.41 3.15
CA TRP A 288 -1.25 -6.54 4.05
C TRP A 288 0.24 -6.70 3.81
N LEU A 289 0.93 -5.61 3.50
CA LEU A 289 2.39 -5.57 3.45
C LEU A 289 2.92 -5.82 4.87
N ASN A 290 3.71 -6.88 5.02
CA ASN A 290 4.21 -7.31 6.31
C ASN A 290 5.03 -6.19 6.96
N ASN A 291 4.77 -5.94 8.23
CA ASN A 291 5.50 -4.92 8.99
C ASN A 291 7.02 -5.12 8.99
N SER A 292 7.50 -6.37 8.98
CA SER A 292 8.93 -6.70 8.83
C SER A 292 9.49 -6.27 7.48
N TYR A 293 8.73 -6.45 6.41
CA TYR A 293 9.12 -6.03 5.07
C TYR A 293 9.12 -4.50 4.93
N ILE A 294 8.13 -3.82 5.53
CA ILE A 294 8.10 -2.35 5.64
C ILE A 294 9.40 -1.84 6.29
N ILE A 295 9.83 -2.42 7.41
CA ILE A 295 11.09 -2.04 8.08
C ILE A 295 12.29 -2.21 7.15
N LYS A 296 12.40 -3.32 6.43
CA LYS A 296 13.47 -3.53 5.43
C LYS A 296 13.49 -2.42 4.38
N ILE A 297 12.32 -1.96 3.92
CA ILE A 297 12.23 -0.88 2.93
C ILE A 297 12.73 0.45 3.49
N ILE A 298 12.39 0.79 4.74
CA ILE A 298 12.70 2.09 5.35
C ILE A 298 13.98 2.10 6.21
N GLU A 299 14.73 0.98 6.26
CA GLU A 299 15.90 0.83 7.11
C GLU A 299 16.92 1.96 6.93
N ASN A 300 17.24 2.31 5.68
CA ASN A 300 18.17 3.40 5.39
C ASN A 300 17.61 4.78 5.77
N THR A 301 16.29 4.97 5.74
CA THR A 301 15.66 6.21 6.19
C THR A 301 15.78 6.37 7.70
N ILE A 302 15.76 5.27 8.45
CA ILE A 302 15.94 5.27 9.90
C ILE A 302 17.41 5.56 10.26
N LYS A 303 18.38 4.90 9.59
CA LYS A 303 19.82 5.01 9.91
C LYS A 303 20.43 6.39 9.59
N LYS A 304 20.01 7.03 8.50
CA LYS A 304 20.53 8.36 8.08
C LYS A 304 20.35 9.47 9.12
N VAL A 305 19.47 9.27 10.10
CA VAL A 305 19.25 10.22 11.21
C VAL A 305 20.09 9.89 12.44
N GLU A 306 20.51 8.63 12.62
CA GLU A 306 21.36 8.22 13.74
C GLU A 306 22.83 8.65 13.55
N GLU A 307 23.22 9.01 12.33
CA GLU A 307 24.58 9.45 11.96
C GLU A 307 24.75 11.00 11.93
N LYS A 308 23.70 11.77 12.25
CA LYS A 308 23.73 13.23 12.34
C LYS A 308 23.60 13.69 13.78
#